data_AF-A0A0L0DBL0-F1
#
_entry.id   AF-A0A0L0DBL0-F1
#
_cell.length_a   1.000
_cell.length_b   1.000
_cell.length_c   1.000
_cell.angle_alpha   90.00
_cell.angle_beta   90.00
_cell.angle_gamma   90.00
#
_symmetry.space_group_name_H-M   'P 1'
#
loop_
_entity.id
_entity.type
_entity.pdbx_description
1 polymer ?
#
loop_
_entity_poly.entity_id
_entity_poly.type
_entity_poly.pdbx_seq_one_letter_code
_entity_poly.pdbx_strand_id
1 'polypeptide(L)'
;MERVRHVWALAPLVPGVAPHLAASCGLWWTIWTALACVTGIESWRATVAWGVLAGGVYWLLVLAVGVGPWIASRARVRHGGVIPALSPQPEHAIPPPERVAAALQTGDPPADALVAHFPALVAALMRSEEPVVTAAALAEAEYVDAEAAEALHALAAPGLGLPAWATPEMLHAGQEVYIVNAGFQGLGLLVSLLESFLFPEDAAVLAATGALTGPLDRAAKRALDTGSFIQDLMYAKIDGKRPSRAADAALRIRLVHGRARRMVARSAAWQERGDVPINQATSAATLVLFCQVAVESSATMGAWMPQTDKDALWTFWRYVGHLMGIDADLVPPSYAGGLAGRCSGMYVGRLAPDMSSRALVARTLDAMVGIDELPFDPVVVDS
;
A
#
# COMPACT_ATOMS: atom_id res chain seq x y z
N MET A 1 -26.41 -13.71 -35.84
CA MET A 1 -26.44 -12.31 -36.32
C MET A 1 -27.36 -11.38 -35.51
N GLU A 2 -28.34 -11.86 -34.74
CA GLU A 2 -29.22 -10.98 -33.94
C GLU A 2 -28.60 -10.40 -32.65
N ARG A 3 -27.55 -11.01 -32.08
CA ARG A 3 -26.91 -10.51 -30.85
C ARG A 3 -25.91 -9.35 -31.04
N VAL A 4 -25.67 -8.92 -32.28
CA VAL A 4 -24.71 -7.83 -32.61
C VAL A 4 -25.40 -6.46 -32.71
N ARG A 5 -26.74 -6.41 -32.74
CA ARG A 5 -27.49 -5.14 -32.82
C ARG A 5 -27.42 -4.30 -31.55
N HIS A 6 -27.06 -4.88 -30.39
CA HIS A 6 -27.00 -4.15 -29.13
C HIS A 6 -25.73 -3.30 -28.96
N VAL A 7 -24.62 -3.65 -29.61
CA VAL A 7 -23.36 -2.89 -29.51
C VAL A 7 -23.46 -1.55 -30.28
N TRP A 8 -24.28 -1.49 -31.32
CA TRP A 8 -24.49 -0.28 -32.12
C TRP A 8 -25.55 0.68 -31.56
N ALA A 9 -26.32 0.27 -30.54
CA ALA A 9 -27.36 1.10 -29.93
C ALA A 9 -26.82 2.13 -28.93
N LEU A 10 -25.56 1.99 -28.48
CA LEU A 10 -24.91 2.88 -27.50
C LEU A 10 -24.05 3.98 -28.14
N ALA A 11 -23.80 3.89 -29.45
CA ALA A 11 -23.00 4.85 -30.20
C ALA A 11 -23.49 6.33 -30.18
N PRO A 12 -24.78 6.67 -29.94
CA PRO A 12 -25.20 8.08 -29.91
C PRO A 12 -24.97 8.81 -28.57
N LEU A 13 -24.50 8.13 -27.51
CA LEU A 13 -24.56 8.69 -26.15
C LEU A 13 -23.34 9.52 -25.72
N VAL A 14 -22.31 9.67 -26.57
CA VAL A 14 -21.12 10.50 -26.27
C VAL A 14 -20.77 11.39 -27.47
N PRO A 15 -21.13 12.68 -27.46
CA PRO A 15 -20.76 13.61 -28.52
C PRO A 15 -19.26 13.88 -28.50
N GLY A 16 -18.56 13.60 -29.61
CA GLY A 16 -17.17 14.03 -29.84
C GLY A 16 -16.15 12.91 -30.13
N VAL A 17 -16.45 11.64 -29.84
CA VAL A 17 -15.49 10.53 -30.04
C VAL A 17 -15.87 9.62 -31.23
N ALA A 18 -17.10 9.73 -31.73
CA ALA A 18 -17.70 8.79 -32.68
C ALA A 18 -17.02 8.69 -34.07
N PRO A 19 -16.59 9.75 -34.77
CA PRO A 19 -16.11 9.59 -36.14
C PRO A 19 -14.73 8.93 -36.23
N HIS A 20 -13.85 9.17 -35.25
CA HIS A 20 -12.49 8.60 -35.23
C HIS A 20 -12.46 7.14 -34.77
N LEU A 21 -13.29 6.77 -33.78
CA LEU A 21 -13.43 5.37 -33.36
C LEU A 21 -14.12 4.51 -34.44
N ALA A 22 -15.17 5.02 -35.08
CA ALA A 22 -15.87 4.28 -36.13
C ALA A 22 -14.99 4.05 -37.37
N ALA A 23 -14.20 5.06 -37.78
CA ALA A 23 -13.26 4.94 -38.90
C ALA A 23 -12.11 3.97 -38.59
N SER A 24 -11.58 4.01 -37.36
CA SER A 24 -10.49 3.12 -36.92
C SER A 24 -10.95 1.67 -36.82
N CYS A 25 -12.10 1.42 -36.18
CA CYS A 25 -12.67 0.07 -36.08
C CYS A 25 -13.04 -0.51 -37.45
N GLY A 26 -13.55 0.32 -38.37
CA GLY A 26 -13.86 -0.10 -39.75
C GLY A 26 -12.61 -0.47 -40.57
N LEU A 27 -11.52 0.30 -40.44
CA LEU A 27 -10.26 0.01 -41.13
C LEU A 27 -9.63 -1.29 -40.62
N TRP A 28 -9.60 -1.49 -39.29
CA TRP A 28 -9.06 -2.72 -38.69
C TRP A 28 -9.91 -3.96 -38.99
N TRP A 29 -11.24 -3.81 -39.04
CA TRP A 29 -12.13 -4.89 -39.48
C TRP A 29 -11.88 -5.27 -40.94
N THR A 30 -11.62 -4.29 -41.81
CA THR A 30 -11.34 -4.51 -43.24
C THR A 30 -9.98 -5.20 -43.44
N ILE A 31 -8.94 -4.75 -42.74
CA ILE A 31 -7.60 -5.36 -42.76
C ILE A 31 -7.66 -6.80 -42.25
N TRP A 32 -8.40 -7.05 -41.17
CA TRP A 32 -8.56 -8.39 -40.62
C TRP A 32 -9.35 -9.32 -41.56
N THR A 33 -10.43 -8.82 -42.19
CA THR A 33 -11.21 -9.61 -43.15
C THR A 33 -10.35 -10.03 -44.36
N ALA A 34 -9.50 -9.12 -44.85
CA ALA A 34 -8.54 -9.41 -45.91
C ALA A 34 -7.50 -10.47 -45.49
N LEU A 35 -6.95 -10.35 -44.28
CA LEU A 35 -5.98 -11.31 -43.74
C LEU A 35 -6.60 -12.68 -43.44
N ALA A 36 -7.82 -12.73 -42.91
CA ALA A 36 -8.55 -13.97 -42.64
C ALA A 36 -8.88 -14.72 -43.94
N CYS A 37 -9.26 -14.00 -45.00
CA CYS A 37 -9.46 -14.58 -46.34
C CYS A 37 -8.17 -15.18 -46.93
N VAL A 38 -7.00 -14.61 -46.62
CA VAL A 38 -5.70 -15.08 -47.15
C VAL A 38 -5.12 -16.22 -46.31
N THR A 39 -5.39 -16.26 -45.01
CA THR A 39 -4.75 -17.19 -44.05
C THR A 39 -5.61 -18.39 -43.64
N GLY A 40 -6.90 -18.41 -44.00
CA GLY A 40 -7.79 -19.55 -43.75
C GLY A 40 -8.12 -19.80 -42.27
N ILE A 41 -8.01 -18.77 -41.43
CA ILE A 41 -8.21 -18.89 -39.98
C ILE A 41 -9.71 -18.91 -39.66
N GLU A 42 -10.26 -20.10 -39.37
CA GLU A 42 -11.70 -20.30 -39.11
C GLU A 42 -12.13 -20.20 -37.63
N SER A 43 -11.21 -20.05 -36.67
CA SER A 43 -11.57 -20.14 -35.24
C SER A 43 -11.74 -18.77 -34.55
N TRP A 44 -12.90 -18.57 -33.92
CA TRP A 44 -13.24 -17.34 -33.18
C TRP A 44 -12.26 -17.02 -32.03
N ARG A 45 -11.61 -18.06 -31.46
CA ARG A 45 -10.60 -17.92 -30.41
C ARG A 45 -9.33 -17.23 -30.90
N ALA A 46 -8.93 -17.48 -32.14
CA ALA A 46 -7.81 -16.78 -32.77
C ALA A 46 -8.16 -15.31 -33.05
N THR A 47 -9.42 -15.01 -33.38
CA THR A 47 -9.94 -13.65 -33.56
C THR A 47 -9.89 -12.83 -32.27
N VAL A 48 -10.27 -13.41 -31.13
CA VAL A 48 -10.19 -12.73 -29.82
C VAL A 48 -8.74 -12.54 -29.39
N ALA A 49 -7.91 -13.57 -29.52
CA ALA A 49 -6.49 -13.48 -29.17
C ALA A 49 -5.76 -12.41 -30.00
N TRP A 50 -6.05 -12.32 -31.30
CA TRP A 50 -5.50 -11.27 -32.16
C TRP A 50 -6.12 -9.89 -31.89
N GLY A 51 -7.41 -9.80 -31.56
CA GLY A 51 -8.05 -8.54 -31.17
C GLY A 51 -7.47 -7.98 -29.87
N VAL A 52 -7.12 -8.85 -28.91
CA VAL A 52 -6.44 -8.50 -27.66
C VAL A 52 -4.98 -8.12 -27.92
N LEU A 53 -4.27 -8.83 -28.81
CA LEU A 53 -2.89 -8.48 -29.17
C LEU A 53 -2.80 -7.18 -29.97
N ALA A 54 -3.66 -6.99 -30.97
CA ALA A 54 -3.69 -5.77 -31.78
C ALA A 54 -4.24 -4.57 -30.99
N GLY A 55 -5.24 -4.80 -30.13
CA GLY A 55 -5.74 -3.81 -29.18
C GLY A 55 -4.69 -3.47 -28.12
N GLY A 56 -3.94 -4.45 -27.63
CA GLY A 56 -2.82 -4.27 -26.72
C GLY A 56 -1.65 -3.52 -27.35
N VAL A 57 -1.30 -3.79 -28.62
CA VAL A 57 -0.29 -3.04 -29.37
C VAL A 57 -0.77 -1.61 -29.67
N TYR A 58 -2.05 -1.41 -29.99
CA TYR A 58 -2.64 -0.09 -30.14
C TYR A 58 -2.63 0.69 -28.82
N TRP A 59 -2.97 0.05 -27.70
CA TRP A 59 -2.87 0.65 -26.37
C TRP A 59 -1.42 0.93 -25.97
N LEU A 60 -0.47 0.05 -26.30
CA LEU A 60 0.96 0.31 -26.12
C LEU A 60 1.44 1.48 -26.97
N LEU A 61 0.91 1.66 -28.18
CA LEU A 61 1.20 2.82 -29.04
C LEU A 61 0.52 4.10 -28.52
N VAL A 62 -0.69 4.02 -27.99
CA VAL A 62 -1.39 5.14 -27.32
C VAL A 62 -0.70 5.52 -26.00
N LEU A 63 -0.19 4.54 -25.26
CA LEU A 63 0.65 4.72 -24.08
C LEU A 63 2.04 5.23 -24.46
N ALA A 64 2.61 4.85 -25.61
CA ALA A 64 3.91 5.36 -26.04
C ALA A 64 3.84 6.78 -26.64
N VAL A 65 2.72 7.13 -27.29
CA VAL A 65 2.58 8.37 -28.08
C VAL A 65 1.68 9.41 -27.41
N GLY A 66 0.72 9.01 -26.56
CA GLY A 66 -0.26 9.90 -25.94
C GLY A 66 -0.09 10.09 -24.43
N VAL A 67 -0.03 8.99 -23.66
CA VAL A 67 0.08 9.03 -22.19
C VAL A 67 1.53 9.01 -21.72
N GLY A 68 2.41 8.34 -22.44
CA GLY A 68 3.84 8.22 -22.16
C GLY A 68 4.57 9.57 -22.15
N PRO A 69 4.32 10.48 -23.10
CA PRO A 69 4.84 11.84 -23.03
C PRO A 69 4.22 12.68 -21.88
N TRP A 70 3.00 12.38 -21.46
CA TRP A 70 2.35 13.03 -20.31
C TRP A 70 2.88 12.53 -18.97
N ILE A 71 3.08 11.21 -18.82
CA ILE A 71 3.78 10.58 -17.70
C ILE A 71 5.25 10.97 -17.71
N ALA A 72 5.97 10.92 -18.84
CA ALA A 72 7.39 11.30 -18.92
C ALA A 72 7.62 12.81 -18.76
N SER A 73 6.63 13.67 -19.03
CA SER A 73 6.71 15.11 -18.73
C SER A 73 6.40 15.44 -17.27
N ARG A 74 5.82 14.51 -16.50
CA ARG A 74 5.49 14.65 -15.07
C ARG A 74 6.40 13.83 -14.15
N ALA A 75 6.69 12.61 -14.52
CA ALA A 75 7.71 11.76 -13.92
C ALA A 75 9.06 12.37 -14.26
N ARG A 76 9.76 12.86 -13.23
CA ARG A 76 11.12 13.41 -13.38
C ARG A 76 12.12 12.26 -13.57
N VAL A 77 11.93 11.43 -14.60
CA VAL A 77 12.80 10.32 -14.98
C VAL A 77 14.10 10.91 -15.52
N ARG A 78 15.11 11.07 -14.65
CA ARG A 78 16.48 11.38 -15.07
C ARG A 78 17.23 10.08 -15.28
N HIS A 79 17.41 9.65 -16.53
CA HIS A 79 18.36 8.56 -16.81
C HIS A 79 19.79 9.02 -16.46
N GLY A 80 20.49 8.27 -15.59
CA GLY A 80 21.94 8.41 -15.42
C GLY A 80 22.49 8.84 -14.04
N GLY A 81 21.76 8.71 -12.95
CA GLY A 81 22.33 8.87 -11.60
C GLY A 81 22.98 7.58 -11.07
N VAL A 82 24.16 7.67 -10.45
CA VAL A 82 24.65 6.63 -9.54
C VAL A 82 23.74 6.67 -8.30
N ILE A 83 23.17 5.53 -7.88
CA ILE A 83 22.44 5.45 -6.61
C ILE A 83 23.47 5.75 -5.51
N PRO A 84 23.38 6.89 -4.79
CA PRO A 84 24.32 7.16 -3.71
C PRO A 84 24.18 6.05 -2.67
N ALA A 85 25.30 5.55 -2.15
CA ALA A 85 25.27 4.67 -0.99
C ALA A 85 24.50 5.35 0.15
N LEU A 86 23.66 4.56 0.85
CA LEU A 86 22.95 4.99 2.05
C LEU A 86 23.95 5.22 3.19
N SER A 87 24.64 6.35 3.15
CA SER A 87 25.46 6.80 4.25
C SER A 87 24.61 7.77 5.09
N PRO A 88 24.31 7.45 6.36
CA PRO A 88 23.62 8.39 7.23
C PRO A 88 24.49 9.65 7.33
N GLN A 89 23.88 10.80 7.05
CA GLN A 89 24.58 12.07 7.21
C GLN A 89 24.71 12.37 8.72
N PRO A 90 25.90 12.78 9.20
CA PRO A 90 26.21 12.88 10.64
C PRO A 90 25.27 13.78 11.46
N GLU A 91 24.57 14.71 10.82
CA GLU A 91 23.64 15.65 11.44
C GLU A 91 22.28 15.05 11.81
N HIS A 92 21.94 13.86 11.33
CA HIS A 92 20.66 13.20 11.62
C HIS A 92 20.81 12.21 12.76
N ALA A 93 20.19 12.51 13.90
CA ALA A 93 20.28 11.68 15.11
C ALA A 93 19.65 10.31 14.89
N ILE A 94 20.47 9.26 14.96
CA ILE A 94 20.03 7.88 15.09
C ILE A 94 19.31 7.75 16.44
N PRO A 95 18.14 7.10 16.51
CA PRO A 95 17.46 6.87 17.77
C PRO A 95 18.40 6.19 18.78
N PRO A 96 18.48 6.69 20.02
CA PRO A 96 19.37 6.12 21.03
C PRO A 96 19.08 4.63 21.27
N PRO A 97 20.09 3.77 21.54
CA PRO A 97 19.89 2.33 21.74
C PRO A 97 18.86 1.97 22.81
N GLU A 98 18.78 2.75 23.89
CA GLU A 98 17.80 2.59 24.96
C GLU A 98 16.36 2.82 24.49
N ARG A 99 16.15 3.75 23.55
CA ARG A 99 14.85 3.98 22.93
C ARG A 99 14.46 2.82 22.03
N VAL A 100 15.41 2.28 21.26
CA VAL A 100 15.19 1.08 20.45
C VAL A 100 14.82 -0.12 21.34
N ALA A 101 15.52 -0.31 22.46
CA ALA A 101 15.23 -1.37 23.42
C ALA A 101 13.83 -1.24 24.03
N ALA A 102 13.42 -0.03 24.43
CA ALA A 102 12.06 0.23 24.91
C ALA A 102 11.00 -0.02 23.83
N ALA A 103 11.28 0.37 22.58
CA ALA A 103 10.39 0.17 21.44
C ALA A 103 10.19 -1.32 21.10
N LEU A 104 11.18 -2.18 21.32
CA LEU A 104 11.04 -3.65 21.18
C LEU A 104 10.09 -4.27 22.22
N GLN A 105 9.92 -3.60 23.36
CA GLN A 105 9.10 -4.06 24.48
C GLN A 105 7.71 -3.39 24.52
N THR A 106 7.39 -2.57 23.53
CA THR A 106 6.14 -1.79 23.48
C THR A 106 5.31 -2.18 22.26
N GLY A 107 4.05 -2.57 22.48
CA GLY A 107 3.07 -2.84 21.43
C GLY A 107 2.30 -1.59 20.99
N ASP A 108 0.97 -1.68 20.99
CA ASP A 108 0.07 -0.55 20.73
C ASP A 108 -0.97 -0.51 21.86
N PRO A 109 -0.70 0.18 22.98
CA PRO A 109 -1.52 0.06 24.18
C PRO A 109 -3.03 0.31 23.95
N PRO A 110 -3.45 1.35 23.20
CA PRO A 110 -4.88 1.53 22.88
C PRO A 110 -5.51 0.36 22.11
N ALA A 111 -4.84 -0.15 21.07
CA ALA A 111 -5.37 -1.28 20.30
C ALA A 111 -5.34 -2.59 21.11
N ASP A 112 -4.28 -2.81 21.89
CA ASP A 112 -4.11 -3.99 22.71
C ASP A 112 -5.16 -4.06 23.83
N ALA A 113 -5.49 -2.93 24.45
CA ALA A 113 -6.56 -2.84 25.45
C ALA A 113 -7.92 -3.22 24.85
N LEU A 114 -8.30 -2.65 23.71
CA LEU A 114 -9.57 -2.98 23.03
C LEU A 114 -9.65 -4.46 22.66
N VAL A 115 -8.59 -5.01 22.08
CA VAL A 115 -8.53 -6.42 21.70
C VAL A 115 -8.58 -7.33 22.93
N ALA A 116 -8.02 -6.88 24.05
CA ALA A 116 -7.96 -7.68 25.27
C ALA A 116 -9.26 -7.73 26.05
N HIS A 117 -9.91 -6.58 26.20
CA HIS A 117 -11.04 -6.39 27.10
C HIS A 117 -12.38 -6.35 26.35
N PHE A 118 -12.40 -5.94 25.08
CA PHE A 118 -13.62 -5.73 24.30
C PHE A 118 -13.63 -6.48 22.94
N PRO A 119 -13.39 -7.81 22.92
CA PRO A 119 -13.29 -8.56 21.66
C PRO A 119 -14.56 -8.54 20.80
N ALA A 120 -15.75 -8.43 21.42
CA ALA A 120 -17.02 -8.32 20.70
C ALA A 120 -17.15 -6.98 19.97
N LEU A 121 -16.74 -5.88 20.61
CA LEU A 121 -16.68 -4.55 19.99
C LEU A 121 -15.68 -4.54 18.82
N VAL A 122 -14.47 -5.08 19.02
CA VAL A 122 -13.48 -5.21 17.94
C VAL A 122 -14.04 -6.01 16.76
N ALA A 123 -14.75 -7.12 17.02
CA ALA A 123 -15.38 -7.90 15.96
C ALA A 123 -16.50 -7.14 15.23
N ALA A 124 -17.24 -6.27 15.93
CA ALA A 124 -18.24 -5.40 15.32
C ALA A 124 -17.59 -4.32 14.44
N LEU A 125 -16.59 -3.61 14.95
CA LEU A 125 -15.83 -2.60 14.22
C LEU A 125 -15.22 -3.16 12.93
N MET A 126 -14.61 -4.34 13.00
CA MET A 126 -13.99 -4.99 11.84
C MET A 126 -15.00 -5.45 10.77
N ARG A 127 -16.28 -5.61 11.11
CA ARG A 127 -17.35 -5.95 10.15
C ARG A 127 -18.14 -4.74 9.67
N SER A 128 -18.06 -3.63 10.40
CA SER A 128 -18.76 -2.40 10.04
C SER A 128 -18.08 -1.71 8.88
N GLU A 129 -18.87 -1.14 7.97
CA GLU A 129 -18.41 -0.18 6.97
C GLU A 129 -18.29 1.24 7.55
N GLU A 130 -18.88 1.48 8.72
CA GLU A 130 -18.80 2.76 9.41
C GLU A 130 -17.36 3.02 9.89
N PRO A 131 -16.82 4.24 9.71
CA PRO A 131 -15.48 4.55 10.16
C PRO A 131 -15.30 4.35 11.67
N VAL A 132 -14.15 3.81 12.09
CA VAL A 132 -13.80 3.58 13.50
C VAL A 132 -13.92 4.87 14.32
N VAL A 133 -13.56 6.01 13.72
CA VAL A 133 -13.64 7.32 14.36
C VAL A 133 -15.09 7.77 14.57
N THR A 134 -16.00 7.41 13.66
CA THR A 134 -17.43 7.68 13.82
C THR A 134 -18.02 6.80 14.92
N ALA A 135 -17.64 5.51 14.97
CA ALA A 135 -18.03 4.62 16.05
C ALA A 135 -17.56 5.13 17.44
N ALA A 136 -16.37 5.73 17.51
CA ALA A 136 -15.89 6.38 18.74
C ALA A 136 -16.79 7.57 19.15
N ALA A 137 -17.15 8.43 18.20
CA ALA A 137 -18.04 9.55 18.45
C ALA A 137 -19.47 9.10 18.85
N LEU A 138 -19.97 8.01 18.27
CA LEU A 138 -21.27 7.43 18.64
C LEU A 138 -21.23 6.73 20.00
N ALA A 139 -20.11 6.09 20.36
CA ALA A 139 -19.97 5.45 21.67
C ALA A 139 -20.06 6.45 22.83
N GLU A 140 -19.69 7.71 22.62
CA GLU A 140 -19.91 8.80 23.59
C GLU A 140 -21.40 9.19 23.71
N ALA A 141 -22.20 8.95 22.65
CA ALA A 141 -23.62 9.31 22.58
C ALA A 141 -24.56 8.15 22.95
N GLU A 142 -24.13 6.90 22.80
CA GLU A 142 -24.88 5.69 23.12
C GLU A 142 -24.44 5.10 24.47
N TYR A 143 -25.29 4.26 25.10
CA TYR A 143 -24.98 3.59 26.37
C TYR A 143 -23.98 2.43 26.19
N VAL A 144 -22.81 2.73 25.64
CA VAL A 144 -21.66 1.83 25.68
C VAL A 144 -21.05 1.92 27.08
N ASP A 145 -20.48 0.82 27.56
CA ASP A 145 -19.72 0.82 28.81
C ASP A 145 -18.61 1.90 28.78
N ALA A 146 -18.41 2.63 29.89
CA ALA A 146 -17.52 3.78 29.94
C ALA A 146 -16.06 3.42 29.65
N GLU A 147 -15.61 2.24 30.08
CA GLU A 147 -14.25 1.75 29.82
C GLU A 147 -14.07 1.40 28.33
N ALA A 148 -15.10 0.84 27.71
CA ALA A 148 -15.11 0.57 26.27
C ALA A 148 -15.08 1.86 25.44
N ALA A 149 -15.83 2.88 25.85
CA ALA A 149 -15.84 4.19 25.19
C ALA A 149 -14.47 4.88 25.30
N GLU A 150 -13.86 4.88 26.49
CA GLU A 150 -12.51 5.44 26.69
C GLU A 150 -11.46 4.72 25.83
N ALA A 151 -11.47 3.38 25.82
CA ALA A 151 -10.54 2.60 25.02
C ALA A 151 -10.72 2.84 23.51
N LEU A 152 -11.96 2.99 23.05
CA LEU A 152 -12.27 3.31 21.66
C LEU A 152 -11.83 4.74 21.29
N HIS A 153 -12.06 5.71 22.16
CA HIS A 153 -11.58 7.09 21.97
C HIS A 153 -10.05 7.13 21.91
N ALA A 154 -9.35 6.41 22.79
CA ALA A 154 -7.90 6.34 22.79
C ALA A 154 -7.32 5.74 21.49
N LEU A 155 -7.98 4.71 20.93
CA LEU A 155 -7.60 4.18 19.61
C LEU A 155 -7.84 5.23 18.51
N ALA A 156 -9.01 5.87 18.51
CA ALA A 156 -9.45 6.76 17.45
C ALA A 156 -8.81 8.16 17.48
N ALA A 157 -8.23 8.57 18.62
CA ALA A 157 -7.71 9.91 18.85
C ALA A 157 -6.78 10.44 17.73
N PRO A 158 -5.82 9.66 17.18
CA PRO A 158 -4.98 10.11 16.08
C PRO A 158 -5.75 10.42 14.79
N GLY A 159 -6.94 9.85 14.60
CA GLY A 159 -7.81 10.04 13.44
C GLY A 159 -8.85 11.15 13.59
N LEU A 160 -8.96 11.77 14.77
CA LEU A 160 -9.93 12.86 15.02
C LEU A 160 -9.49 14.20 14.39
N GLY A 161 -8.21 14.36 14.09
CA GLY A 161 -7.66 15.59 13.52
C GLY A 161 -6.25 15.39 12.97
N LEU A 162 -5.61 16.49 12.58
CA LEU A 162 -4.20 16.46 12.17
C LEU A 162 -3.28 16.66 13.37
N PRO A 163 -2.10 16.00 13.39
CA PRO A 163 -1.08 16.34 14.36
C PRO A 163 -0.58 17.76 14.11
N ALA A 164 -0.10 18.45 15.16
CA ALA A 164 0.25 19.88 15.10
C ALA A 164 1.30 20.27 14.05
N TRP A 165 2.10 19.31 13.59
CA TRP A 165 3.14 19.53 12.57
C TRP A 165 2.63 19.34 11.13
N ALA A 166 1.43 18.82 10.92
CA ALA A 166 0.88 18.49 9.61
C ALA A 166 -0.18 19.49 9.17
N THR A 167 -0.20 19.81 7.88
CA THR A 167 -1.32 20.51 7.23
C THR A 167 -1.88 19.67 6.08
N PRO A 168 -3.14 19.90 5.65
CA PRO A 168 -3.72 19.23 4.50
C PRO A 168 -2.83 19.32 3.25
N GLU A 169 -2.22 20.48 3.00
CA GLU A 169 -1.38 20.74 1.83
C GLU A 169 -0.11 19.89 1.84
N MET A 170 0.51 19.72 3.02
CA MET A 170 1.69 18.87 3.18
C MET A 170 1.37 17.41 2.88
N LEU A 171 0.22 16.92 3.36
CA LEU A 171 -0.21 15.54 3.14
C LEU A 171 -0.60 15.30 1.69
N HIS A 172 -1.31 16.25 1.08
CA HIS A 172 -1.68 16.19 -0.33
C HIS A 172 -0.45 16.18 -1.25
N ALA A 173 0.59 16.96 -0.93
CA ALA A 173 1.84 16.93 -1.68
C ALA A 173 2.50 15.53 -1.67
N GLY A 174 2.48 14.84 -0.53
CA GLY A 174 2.99 13.46 -0.45
C GLY A 174 2.14 12.46 -1.23
N GLN A 175 0.80 12.59 -1.16
CA GLN A 175 -0.13 11.78 -1.98
C GLN A 175 0.12 12.00 -3.48
N GLU A 176 0.29 13.26 -3.91
CA GLU A 176 0.56 13.59 -5.31
C GLU A 176 1.86 12.93 -5.79
N VAL A 177 2.95 13.02 -5.00
CA VAL A 177 4.22 12.35 -5.31
C VAL A 177 4.04 10.85 -5.49
N TYR A 178 3.26 10.19 -4.63
CA TYR A 178 2.95 8.77 -4.80
C TYR A 178 2.16 8.51 -6.08
N ILE A 179 1.06 9.23 -6.29
CA ILE A 179 0.12 9.02 -7.41
C ILE A 179 0.83 9.18 -8.76
N VAL A 180 1.65 10.22 -8.94
CA VAL A 180 2.37 10.43 -10.21
C VAL A 180 3.45 9.37 -10.46
N ASN A 181 3.88 8.65 -9.43
CA ASN A 181 4.86 7.56 -9.51
C ASN A 181 4.24 6.19 -9.21
N ALA A 182 2.90 6.04 -9.23
CA ALA A 182 2.21 4.88 -8.65
C ALA A 182 2.67 3.53 -9.21
N GLY A 183 2.99 3.44 -10.50
CA GLY A 183 3.52 2.21 -11.11
C GLY A 183 4.88 1.80 -10.55
N PHE A 184 5.83 2.75 -10.44
CA PHE A 184 7.15 2.48 -9.88
C PHE A 184 7.10 2.25 -8.36
N GLN A 185 6.25 3.00 -7.66
CA GLN A 185 6.02 2.83 -6.23
C GLN A 185 5.38 1.48 -5.92
N GLY A 186 4.37 1.06 -6.70
CA GLY A 186 3.73 -0.25 -6.56
C GLY A 186 4.72 -1.40 -6.72
N LEU A 187 5.55 -1.38 -7.78
CA LEU A 187 6.63 -2.35 -7.94
C LEU A 187 7.66 -2.27 -6.81
N GLY A 188 8.00 -1.07 -6.35
CA GLY A 188 8.87 -0.87 -5.20
C GLY A 188 8.31 -1.47 -3.91
N LEU A 189 7.00 -1.38 -3.68
CA LEU A 189 6.32 -2.01 -2.54
C LEU A 189 6.35 -3.55 -2.61
N LEU A 190 6.41 -4.14 -3.80
CA LEU A 190 6.63 -5.59 -3.94
C LEU A 190 8.03 -5.97 -3.46
N VAL A 191 9.04 -5.17 -3.80
CA VAL A 191 10.41 -5.34 -3.29
C VAL A 191 10.44 -5.13 -1.77
N SER A 192 9.78 -4.09 -1.27
CA SER A 192 9.64 -3.83 0.18
C SER A 192 9.01 -5.00 0.93
N LEU A 193 7.99 -5.65 0.35
CA LEU A 193 7.38 -6.84 0.93
C LEU A 193 8.38 -7.99 1.05
N LEU A 194 9.17 -8.25 0.02
CA LEU A 194 10.21 -9.28 0.07
C LEU A 194 11.32 -8.93 1.06
N GLU A 195 11.73 -7.66 1.15
CA GLU A 195 12.70 -7.18 2.13
C GLU A 195 12.16 -7.34 3.57
N SER A 196 10.85 -7.18 3.79
CA SER A 196 10.22 -7.40 5.10
C SER A 196 10.42 -8.85 5.62
N PHE A 197 10.61 -9.82 4.73
CA PHE A 197 10.83 -11.21 5.15
C PHE A 197 12.24 -11.44 5.69
N LEU A 198 13.16 -10.50 5.52
CA LEU A 198 14.52 -10.59 6.07
C LEU A 198 14.56 -10.39 7.60
N PHE A 199 13.45 -9.95 8.20
CA PHE A 199 13.25 -9.83 9.64
C PHE A 199 12.51 -11.08 10.16
N PRO A 200 13.19 -11.99 10.89
CA PRO A 200 12.58 -13.27 11.31
C PRO A 200 11.34 -13.12 12.16
N GLU A 201 11.26 -12.10 13.01
CA GLU A 201 10.07 -11.77 13.79
C GLU A 201 8.89 -11.43 12.89
N ASP A 202 9.08 -10.57 11.90
CA ASP A 202 8.00 -10.13 11.01
C ASP A 202 7.53 -11.32 10.16
N ALA A 203 8.49 -12.11 9.65
CA ALA A 203 8.24 -13.38 8.99
C ALA A 203 7.46 -14.37 9.86
N ALA A 204 7.85 -14.54 11.13
CA ALA A 204 7.19 -15.45 12.06
C ALA A 204 5.75 -15.02 12.38
N VAL A 205 5.46 -13.72 12.52
CA VAL A 205 4.09 -13.20 12.66
C VAL A 205 3.25 -13.54 11.42
N LEU A 206 3.78 -13.30 10.23
CA LEU A 206 3.08 -13.56 8.97
C LEU A 206 2.84 -15.06 8.76
N ALA A 207 3.78 -15.90 9.17
CA ALA A 207 3.64 -17.35 9.16
C ALA A 207 2.58 -17.82 10.17
N ALA A 208 2.61 -17.31 11.40
CA ALA A 208 1.68 -17.69 12.47
C ALA A 208 0.23 -17.25 12.20
N THR A 209 0.04 -16.11 11.53
CA THR A 209 -1.29 -15.63 11.12
C THR A 209 -1.85 -16.37 9.92
N GLY A 210 -1.02 -17.14 9.20
CA GLY A 210 -1.44 -17.86 8.00
C GLY A 210 -1.86 -16.94 6.84
N ALA A 211 -1.55 -15.64 6.92
CA ALA A 211 -1.99 -14.63 5.97
C ALA A 211 -1.26 -14.76 4.62
N LEU A 212 0.03 -15.16 4.64
CA LEU A 212 0.86 -15.35 3.46
C LEU A 212 1.37 -16.79 3.26
N THR A 213 1.23 -17.64 4.27
CA THR A 213 1.62 -19.06 4.23
C THR A 213 0.44 -20.02 4.00
N GLY A 214 -0.79 -19.48 3.96
CA GLY A 214 -2.00 -20.23 3.67
C GLY A 214 -2.13 -20.65 2.19
N PRO A 215 -3.31 -21.14 1.79
CA PRO A 215 -3.65 -21.36 0.38
C PRO A 215 -3.30 -20.15 -0.52
N LEU A 216 -2.93 -20.39 -1.78
CA LEU A 216 -2.40 -19.35 -2.68
C LEU A 216 -3.40 -18.19 -2.90
N ASP A 217 -4.70 -18.50 -2.96
CA ASP A 217 -5.79 -17.52 -3.01
C ASP A 217 -5.81 -16.60 -1.79
N ARG A 218 -5.52 -17.12 -0.59
CA ARG A 218 -5.40 -16.32 0.63
C ARG A 218 -4.18 -15.42 0.60
N ALA A 219 -3.02 -15.92 0.16
CA ALA A 219 -1.81 -15.13 0.04
C ALA A 219 -1.96 -14.00 -1.01
N ALA A 220 -2.57 -14.31 -2.15
CA ALA A 220 -2.92 -13.33 -3.18
C ALA A 220 -3.91 -12.29 -2.62
N LYS A 221 -4.99 -12.72 -1.95
CA LYS A 221 -5.93 -11.81 -1.29
C LYS A 221 -5.22 -10.88 -0.30
N ARG A 222 -4.27 -11.39 0.49
CA ARG A 222 -3.54 -10.55 1.45
C ARG A 222 -2.71 -9.47 0.76
N ALA A 223 -2.10 -9.77 -0.38
CA ALA A 223 -1.40 -8.77 -1.18
C ALA A 223 -2.38 -7.72 -1.75
N LEU A 224 -3.55 -8.14 -2.23
CA LEU A 224 -4.62 -7.24 -2.67
C LEU A 224 -5.13 -6.36 -1.52
N ASP A 225 -5.30 -6.91 -0.31
CA ASP A 225 -5.72 -6.16 0.88
C ASP A 225 -4.72 -5.04 1.22
N THR A 226 -3.42 -5.28 1.05
CA THR A 226 -2.39 -4.23 1.19
C THR A 226 -2.52 -3.20 0.06
N GLY A 227 -2.78 -3.62 -1.18
CA GLY A 227 -3.06 -2.70 -2.29
C GLY A 227 -4.25 -1.78 -2.00
N SER A 228 -5.38 -2.33 -1.54
CA SER A 228 -6.55 -1.55 -1.13
C SER A 228 -6.25 -0.61 0.03
N PHE A 229 -5.48 -1.05 1.03
CA PHE A 229 -5.02 -0.17 2.11
C PHE A 229 -4.20 1.02 1.57
N ILE A 230 -3.27 0.79 0.64
CA ILE A 230 -2.51 1.87 0.01
C ILE A 230 -3.41 2.82 -0.78
N GLN A 231 -4.40 2.29 -1.51
CA GLN A 231 -5.36 3.13 -2.21
C GLN A 231 -6.17 4.00 -1.24
N ASP A 232 -6.63 3.42 -0.13
CA ASP A 232 -7.35 4.14 0.94
C ASP A 232 -6.52 5.25 1.56
N LEU A 233 -5.20 5.08 1.66
CA LEU A 233 -4.29 6.11 2.12
C LEU A 233 -4.08 7.20 1.06
N MET A 234 -3.69 6.81 -0.15
CA MET A 234 -3.17 7.73 -1.16
C MET A 234 -4.25 8.55 -1.86
N TYR A 235 -5.47 8.01 -1.97
CA TYR A 235 -6.60 8.69 -2.63
C TYR A 235 -7.62 9.28 -1.66
N ALA A 236 -7.39 9.17 -0.34
CA ALA A 236 -8.26 9.83 0.64
C ALA A 236 -8.13 11.34 0.58
N LYS A 237 -9.27 12.03 0.64
CA LYS A 237 -9.31 13.45 0.96
C LYS A 237 -8.98 13.65 2.45
N ILE A 238 -7.94 14.44 2.73
CA ILE A 238 -7.52 14.78 4.09
C ILE A 238 -7.61 16.29 4.26
N ASP A 239 -8.70 16.80 4.84
CA ASP A 239 -8.93 18.23 5.04
C ASP A 239 -8.68 18.71 6.48
N GLY A 240 -8.35 17.77 7.38
CA GLY A 240 -8.10 18.03 8.80
C GLY A 240 -9.33 18.45 9.61
N LYS A 241 -10.52 18.43 9.01
CA LYS A 241 -11.78 18.82 9.66
C LYS A 241 -12.64 17.61 10.01
N ARG A 242 -12.49 16.52 9.26
CA ARG A 242 -13.24 15.29 9.44
C ARG A 242 -12.30 14.08 9.36
N PRO A 243 -12.66 12.96 10.03
CA PRO A 243 -11.95 11.71 9.86
C PRO A 243 -11.89 11.34 8.37
N SER A 244 -10.70 11.02 7.88
CA SER A 244 -10.47 10.65 6.49
C SER A 244 -10.57 9.13 6.31
N ARG A 245 -10.77 8.68 5.07
CA ARG A 245 -10.68 7.25 4.72
C ARG A 245 -9.28 6.68 5.04
N ALA A 246 -8.22 7.49 4.92
CA ALA A 246 -6.88 7.12 5.34
C ALA A 246 -6.79 6.86 6.86
N ALA A 247 -7.42 7.71 7.68
CA ALA A 247 -7.48 7.53 9.11
C ALA A 247 -8.23 6.24 9.48
N ASP A 248 -9.40 6.00 8.89
CA ASP A 248 -10.16 4.77 9.14
C ASP A 248 -9.37 3.51 8.76
N ALA A 249 -8.76 3.50 7.56
CA ALA A 249 -7.96 2.39 7.08
C ALA A 249 -6.79 2.08 8.03
N ALA A 250 -6.05 3.10 8.49
CA ALA A 250 -4.96 2.93 9.45
C ALA A 250 -5.45 2.39 10.80
N LEU A 251 -6.53 2.92 11.35
CA LEU A 251 -7.09 2.47 12.63
C LEU A 251 -7.58 1.01 12.57
N ARG A 252 -8.16 0.58 11.44
CA ARG A 252 -8.52 -0.82 11.22
C ARG A 252 -7.29 -1.73 11.19
N ILE A 253 -6.19 -1.29 10.56
CA ILE A 253 -4.94 -2.06 10.59
C ILE A 253 -4.37 -2.14 12.02
N ARG A 254 -4.49 -1.10 12.86
CA ARG A 254 -4.12 -1.20 14.28
C ARG A 254 -4.89 -2.29 15.02
N LEU A 255 -6.19 -2.43 14.78
CA LEU A 255 -6.99 -3.53 15.32
C LEU A 255 -6.53 -4.90 14.81
N VAL A 256 -6.19 -5.00 13.52
CA VAL A 256 -5.60 -6.23 12.94
C VAL A 256 -4.28 -6.55 13.63
N HIS A 257 -3.41 -5.57 13.84
CA HIS A 257 -2.13 -5.74 14.52
C HIS A 257 -2.32 -6.14 15.99
N GLY A 258 -3.22 -5.52 16.74
CA GLY A 258 -3.52 -5.90 18.12
C GLY A 258 -4.01 -7.35 18.24
N ARG A 259 -4.89 -7.79 17.32
CA ARG A 259 -5.35 -9.19 17.24
C ARG A 259 -4.21 -10.15 16.93
N ALA A 260 -3.38 -9.83 15.94
CA ALA A 260 -2.23 -10.64 15.58
C ALA A 260 -1.22 -10.72 16.73
N ARG A 261 -0.91 -9.59 17.38
CA ARG A 261 -0.03 -9.51 18.55
C ARG A 261 -0.51 -10.40 19.69
N ARG A 262 -1.79 -10.27 20.10
CA ARG A 262 -2.38 -11.11 21.16
C ARG A 262 -2.35 -12.60 20.82
N MET A 263 -2.55 -12.96 19.54
CA MET A 263 -2.50 -14.34 19.09
C MET A 263 -1.08 -14.90 19.14
N VAL A 264 -0.11 -14.18 18.58
CA VAL A 264 1.29 -14.63 18.47
C VAL A 264 1.99 -14.67 19.83
N ALA A 265 1.72 -13.68 20.71
CA ALA A 265 2.31 -13.60 22.05
C ALA A 265 1.98 -14.80 22.95
N ARG A 266 0.94 -15.59 22.63
CA ARG A 266 0.56 -16.80 23.37
C ARG A 266 1.34 -18.04 22.94
N SER A 267 2.10 -17.98 21.85
CA SER A 267 2.88 -19.12 21.37
C SER A 267 4.15 -19.27 22.22
N ALA A 268 4.50 -20.52 22.58
CA ALA A 268 5.73 -20.82 23.30
C ALA A 268 6.97 -20.32 22.55
N ALA A 269 6.98 -20.50 21.23
CA ALA A 269 8.04 -20.01 20.35
C ALA A 269 8.27 -18.50 20.45
N TRP A 270 7.22 -17.70 20.67
CA TRP A 270 7.39 -16.26 20.86
C TRP A 270 7.79 -15.88 22.28
N GLN A 271 7.28 -16.60 23.29
CA GLN A 271 7.66 -16.37 24.68
C GLN A 271 9.17 -16.56 24.92
N GLU A 272 9.81 -17.47 24.17
CA GLU A 272 11.26 -17.68 24.20
C GLU A 272 12.06 -16.50 23.61
N ARG A 273 11.47 -15.67 22.73
CA ARG A 273 12.15 -14.51 22.12
C ARG A 273 12.30 -13.35 23.09
N GLY A 274 11.34 -13.16 24.00
CA GLY A 274 11.39 -12.12 25.02
C GLY A 274 11.11 -10.69 24.52
N ASP A 275 10.57 -10.51 23.31
CA ASP A 275 10.09 -9.24 22.77
C ASP A 275 8.57 -9.25 22.54
N VAL A 276 7.98 -8.07 22.35
CA VAL A 276 6.56 -7.95 22.00
C VAL A 276 6.38 -8.16 20.49
N PRO A 277 5.45 -9.02 20.02
CA PRO A 277 5.18 -9.14 18.59
C PRO A 277 4.65 -7.82 18.00
N ILE A 278 5.04 -7.48 16.77
CA ILE A 278 4.60 -6.24 16.10
C ILE A 278 4.81 -5.02 17.01
N ASN A 279 5.98 -4.93 17.63
CA ASN A 279 6.30 -3.84 18.55
C ASN A 279 6.51 -2.51 17.81
N GLN A 280 6.77 -1.44 18.56
CA GLN A 280 6.98 -0.10 18.04
C GLN A 280 8.18 -0.01 17.10
N ALA A 281 9.28 -0.72 17.39
CA ALA A 281 10.45 -0.76 16.51
C ALA A 281 10.14 -1.46 15.18
N THR A 282 9.42 -2.60 15.22
CA THR A 282 8.89 -3.28 14.04
C THR A 282 8.00 -2.36 13.22
N SER A 283 7.08 -1.65 13.87
CA SER A 283 6.14 -0.76 13.19
C SER A 283 6.85 0.42 12.52
N ALA A 284 7.82 1.04 13.19
CA ALA A 284 8.63 2.13 12.63
C ALA A 284 9.52 1.66 11.46
N ALA A 285 10.16 0.49 11.60
CA ALA A 285 10.95 -0.12 10.52
C ALA A 285 10.11 -0.48 9.30
N THR A 286 8.88 -0.95 9.52
CA THR A 286 7.93 -1.23 8.43
C THR A 286 7.54 0.05 7.71
N LEU A 287 7.36 1.17 8.41
CA LEU A 287 7.08 2.47 7.78
C LEU A 287 8.22 2.90 6.84
N VAL A 288 9.46 2.61 7.21
CA VAL A 288 10.64 2.81 6.35
C VAL A 288 10.56 1.96 5.08
N LEU A 289 10.14 0.69 5.17
CA LEU A 289 9.92 -0.18 4.00
C LEU A 289 8.90 0.40 3.02
N PHE A 290 7.80 0.95 3.53
CA PHE A 290 6.74 1.54 2.71
C PHE A 290 7.16 2.81 1.96
N CYS A 291 8.12 3.58 2.50
CA CYS A 291 8.58 4.81 1.87
C CYS A 291 9.93 4.63 1.15
N GLN A 292 10.98 4.29 1.88
CA GLN A 292 12.36 4.44 1.42
C GLN A 292 12.77 3.34 0.45
N VAL A 293 12.43 2.09 0.79
CA VAL A 293 12.70 0.96 -0.11
C VAL A 293 11.92 1.09 -1.41
N ALA A 294 10.69 1.59 -1.35
CA ALA A 294 9.90 1.85 -2.55
C ALA A 294 10.50 2.99 -3.42
N VAL A 295 11.00 4.06 -2.80
CA VAL A 295 11.72 5.15 -3.50
C VAL A 295 13.04 4.68 -4.10
N GLU A 296 13.82 3.88 -3.38
CA GLU A 296 15.09 3.30 -3.86
C GLU A 296 14.85 2.33 -5.02
N SER A 297 13.86 1.45 -4.87
CA SER A 297 13.45 0.53 -5.94
C SER A 297 13.00 1.31 -7.17
N SER A 298 12.20 2.38 -6.99
CA SER A 298 11.81 3.28 -8.07
C SER A 298 13.02 3.88 -8.79
N ALA A 299 14.05 4.30 -8.05
CA ALA A 299 15.28 4.84 -8.64
C ALA A 299 16.06 3.78 -9.46
N THR A 300 16.11 2.52 -9.00
CA THR A 300 16.73 1.42 -9.78
C THR A 300 16.02 1.18 -11.11
N MET A 301 14.71 1.45 -11.18
CA MET A 301 13.89 1.39 -12.39
C MET A 301 13.94 2.68 -13.23
N GLY A 302 14.73 3.68 -12.83
CA GLY A 302 14.91 4.94 -13.54
C GLY A 302 14.01 6.09 -13.10
N ALA A 303 13.10 5.89 -12.15
CA ALA A 303 12.24 6.94 -11.61
C ALA A 303 12.95 7.68 -10.47
N TRP A 304 13.55 8.83 -10.80
CA TRP A 304 14.27 9.66 -9.83
C TRP A 304 13.36 10.69 -9.19
N MET A 305 13.39 10.75 -7.86
CA MET A 305 12.67 11.75 -7.08
C MET A 305 13.65 12.81 -6.53
N PRO A 306 13.40 14.11 -6.73
CA PRO A 306 14.16 15.15 -6.06
C PRO A 306 13.91 15.09 -4.55
N GLN A 307 14.81 15.69 -3.77
CA GLN A 307 14.75 15.66 -2.31
C GLN A 307 13.42 16.22 -1.77
N THR A 308 12.87 17.25 -2.40
CA THR A 308 11.56 17.84 -2.05
C THR A 308 10.42 16.81 -2.11
N ASP A 309 10.43 15.96 -3.14
CA ASP A 309 9.38 14.95 -3.35
C ASP A 309 9.55 13.81 -2.34
N LYS A 310 10.79 13.44 -2.03
CA LYS A 310 11.12 12.47 -0.98
C LYS A 310 10.66 12.94 0.40
N ASP A 311 10.89 14.20 0.74
CA ASP A 311 10.45 14.78 2.02
C ASP A 311 8.93 14.93 2.09
N ALA A 312 8.26 15.28 0.99
CA ALA A 312 6.79 15.30 0.93
C ALA A 312 6.19 13.90 1.12
N LEU A 313 6.73 12.90 0.42
CA LEU A 313 6.31 11.50 0.56
C LEU A 313 6.57 10.96 1.97
N TRP A 314 7.73 11.26 2.55
CA TRP A 314 8.04 10.89 3.94
C TRP A 314 7.11 11.57 4.94
N THR A 315 6.77 12.85 4.72
CA THR A 315 5.81 13.58 5.57
C THR A 315 4.45 12.87 5.59
N PHE A 316 3.98 12.39 4.43
CA PHE A 316 2.75 11.60 4.36
C PHE A 316 2.88 10.27 5.10
N TRP A 317 3.96 9.50 4.89
CA TRP A 317 4.18 8.26 5.62
C TRP A 317 4.32 8.48 7.13
N ARG A 318 4.96 9.56 7.57
CA ARG A 318 5.00 9.95 8.98
C ARG A 318 3.61 10.23 9.55
N TYR A 319 2.69 10.78 8.76
CA TYR A 319 1.29 10.94 9.16
C TYR A 319 0.59 9.58 9.28
N VAL A 320 0.84 8.65 8.35
CA VAL A 320 0.37 7.26 8.49
C VAL A 320 0.93 6.62 9.76
N GLY A 321 2.22 6.83 10.08
CA GLY A 321 2.82 6.36 11.32
C GLY A 321 2.13 6.91 12.58
N HIS A 322 1.77 8.20 12.57
CA HIS A 322 0.97 8.80 13.63
C HIS A 322 -0.41 8.13 13.78
N LEU A 323 -1.12 7.93 12.66
CA LEU A 323 -2.42 7.23 12.65
C LEU A 323 -2.30 5.79 13.17
N MET A 324 -1.19 5.13 12.83
CA MET A 324 -0.81 3.77 13.25
C MET A 324 -0.36 3.68 14.72
N GLY A 325 -0.31 4.79 15.46
CA GLY A 325 0.09 4.81 16.87
C GLY A 325 1.58 4.58 17.10
N ILE A 326 2.42 4.90 16.11
CA ILE A 326 3.88 4.82 16.24
C ILE A 326 4.38 6.02 17.05
N ASP A 327 5.25 5.78 18.03
CA ASP A 327 5.92 6.84 18.80
C ASP A 327 6.62 7.82 17.85
N ALA A 328 6.31 9.11 18.01
CA ALA A 328 6.82 10.18 17.17
C ALA A 328 8.36 10.31 17.26
N ASP A 329 8.95 9.90 18.37
CA ASP A 329 10.41 9.89 18.54
C ASP A 329 11.11 8.84 17.66
N LEU A 330 10.38 7.83 17.17
CA LEU A 330 10.88 6.79 16.27
C LEU A 330 10.75 7.16 14.78
N VAL A 331 10.01 8.22 14.45
CA VAL A 331 9.74 8.66 13.07
C VAL A 331 10.19 10.11 12.87
N PRO A 332 11.48 10.32 12.52
CA PRO A 332 12.06 11.65 12.34
C PRO A 332 11.31 12.51 11.30
N PRO A 333 11.42 13.85 11.37
CA PRO A 333 10.61 14.74 10.52
C PRO A 333 11.07 14.83 9.07
N SER A 334 12.26 14.32 8.70
CA SER A 334 12.81 14.40 7.34
C SER A 334 13.08 13.02 6.75
N TYR A 335 13.08 12.93 5.42
CA TYR A 335 13.41 11.68 4.72
C TYR A 335 14.83 11.20 5.12
N ALA A 336 15.78 12.12 5.21
CA ALA A 336 17.15 11.83 5.64
C ALA A 336 17.23 11.33 7.09
N GLY A 337 16.41 11.88 7.99
CA GLY A 337 16.27 11.37 9.35
C GLY A 337 15.72 9.95 9.39
N GLY A 338 14.71 9.65 8.57
CA GLY A 338 14.21 8.28 8.39
C GLY A 338 15.32 7.31 7.94
N LEU A 339 16.20 7.74 7.02
CA LEU A 339 17.32 6.90 6.54
C LEU A 339 18.31 6.63 7.67
N ALA A 340 18.60 7.63 8.50
CA ALA A 340 19.42 7.41 9.71
C ALA A 340 18.77 6.41 10.66
N GLY A 341 17.43 6.44 10.80
CA GLY A 341 16.66 5.42 11.51
C GLY A 341 16.83 4.01 10.94
N ARG A 342 16.90 3.87 9.61
CA ARG A 342 17.19 2.58 8.93
C ARG A 342 18.59 2.06 9.27
N CYS A 343 19.55 2.92 9.56
CA CYS A 343 20.89 2.51 10.01
C CYS A 343 20.94 2.11 11.51
N SER A 344 19.84 2.25 12.25
CA SER A 344 19.77 1.90 13.67
C SER A 344 19.47 0.42 13.93
N GLY A 345 19.49 0.03 15.21
CA GLY A 345 19.03 -1.28 15.66
C GLY A 345 17.54 -1.56 15.39
N MET A 346 16.73 -0.55 15.04
CA MET A 346 15.33 -0.75 14.64
C MET A 346 15.20 -1.50 13.31
N TYR A 347 16.25 -1.49 12.47
CA TYR A 347 16.21 -2.08 11.14
C TYR A 347 17.45 -2.95 10.89
N VAL A 348 18.64 -2.36 10.70
CA VAL A 348 19.86 -3.14 10.38
C VAL A 348 20.20 -4.16 11.47
N GLY A 349 19.99 -3.82 12.74
CA GLY A 349 20.26 -4.74 13.86
C GLY A 349 19.37 -5.99 13.91
N ARG A 350 18.30 -6.04 13.10
CA ARG A 350 17.29 -7.11 13.07
C ARG A 350 17.35 -8.00 11.82
N LEU A 351 18.19 -7.65 10.85
CA LEU A 351 18.35 -8.44 9.62
C LEU A 351 19.04 -9.77 9.92
N ALA A 352 18.28 -10.87 9.90
CA ALA A 352 18.80 -12.19 10.25
C ALA A 352 17.99 -13.32 9.55
N PRO A 353 17.89 -13.31 8.21
CA PRO A 353 16.96 -14.18 7.47
C PRO A 353 17.14 -15.66 7.82
N ASP A 354 16.02 -16.35 8.02
CA ASP A 354 15.97 -17.74 8.45
C ASP A 354 15.18 -18.64 7.46
N MET A 355 14.80 -19.84 7.89
CA MET A 355 14.00 -20.73 7.06
C MET A 355 12.56 -20.22 6.83
N SER A 356 12.00 -19.47 7.79
CA SER A 356 10.69 -18.83 7.66
C SER A 356 10.73 -17.73 6.59
N SER A 357 11.81 -16.93 6.56
CA SER A 357 12.07 -15.94 5.52
C SER A 357 12.04 -16.57 4.13
N ARG A 358 12.78 -17.67 3.93
CA ARG A 358 12.86 -18.37 2.64
C ARG A 358 11.50 -18.93 2.20
N ALA A 359 10.76 -19.53 3.13
CA ALA A 359 9.45 -20.10 2.85
C ALA A 359 8.44 -19.02 2.43
N LEU A 360 8.45 -17.87 3.10
CA LEU A 360 7.59 -16.73 2.74
C LEU A 360 7.93 -16.16 1.38
N VAL A 361 9.21 -15.93 1.07
CA VAL A 361 9.63 -15.45 -0.26
C VAL A 361 9.10 -16.37 -1.35
N ALA A 362 9.34 -17.69 -1.24
CA ALA A 362 8.88 -18.65 -2.24
C ALA A 362 7.36 -18.63 -2.40
N ARG A 363 6.61 -18.64 -1.30
CA ARG A 363 5.14 -18.65 -1.32
C ARG A 363 4.54 -17.36 -1.86
N THR A 364 5.09 -16.22 -1.51
CA THR A 364 4.63 -14.93 -2.01
C THR A 364 4.87 -14.81 -3.51
N LEU A 365 6.03 -15.25 -4.01
CA LEU A 365 6.31 -15.29 -5.44
C LEU A 365 5.33 -16.21 -6.19
N ASP A 366 5.10 -17.42 -5.68
CA ASP A 366 4.12 -18.36 -6.27
C ASP A 366 2.71 -17.75 -6.30
N ALA A 367 2.29 -17.09 -5.22
CA ALA A 367 0.99 -16.45 -5.14
C ALA A 367 0.87 -15.27 -6.11
N MET A 368 1.91 -14.47 -6.27
CA MET A 368 1.92 -13.31 -7.18
C MET A 368 1.88 -13.70 -8.65
N VAL A 369 2.54 -14.79 -9.04
CA VAL A 369 2.46 -15.31 -10.42
C VAL A 369 1.03 -15.70 -10.79
N GLY A 370 0.21 -16.08 -9.80
CA GLY A 370 -1.20 -16.43 -10.01
C GLY A 370 -2.18 -15.25 -9.99
N ILE A 371 -1.71 -14.00 -9.89
CA ILE A 371 -2.58 -12.81 -9.92
C ILE A 371 -2.70 -12.33 -11.37
N ASP A 372 -3.90 -12.49 -11.96
CA ASP A 372 -4.18 -12.12 -13.35
C ASP A 372 -4.23 -10.58 -13.59
N GLU A 373 -4.48 -9.78 -12.54
CA GLU A 373 -4.58 -8.31 -12.60
C GLU A 373 -3.70 -7.63 -11.53
N LEU A 374 -2.82 -6.69 -11.93
CA LEU A 374 -1.95 -6.01 -10.98
C LEU A 374 -2.77 -5.13 -10.01
N PRO A 375 -2.51 -5.19 -8.67
CA PRO A 375 -3.27 -4.43 -7.65
C PRO A 375 -3.13 -2.90 -7.73
N PHE A 376 -2.29 -2.40 -8.63
CA PHE A 376 -1.98 -0.98 -8.79
C PHE A 376 -2.54 -0.38 -10.07
N ASP A 377 -3.46 -1.07 -10.74
CA ASP A 377 -4.20 -0.45 -11.85
C ASP A 377 -5.01 0.73 -11.30
N PRO A 378 -4.74 1.98 -11.73
CA PRO A 378 -5.46 3.14 -11.21
C PRO A 378 -6.93 3.02 -11.58
N VAL A 379 -7.77 2.69 -10.59
CA VAL A 379 -9.22 2.78 -10.73
C VAL A 379 -9.56 4.23 -11.03
N VAL A 380 -10.13 4.48 -12.21
CA VAL A 380 -10.78 5.75 -12.53
C VAL A 380 -11.95 5.89 -11.56
N VAL A 381 -11.77 6.71 -10.52
CA VAL A 381 -12.85 7.08 -9.61
C VAL A 381 -13.81 7.94 -10.42
N ASP A 382 -15.00 7.40 -10.72
CA ASP A 382 -16.09 8.19 -11.27
C ASP A 382 -16.42 9.34 -10.29
N SER A 383 -16.50 10.53 -10.87
CA SER A 383 -16.60 11.86 -10.24
C SER A 383 -17.69 12.03 -9.19
#